data_AF-A0A9X9WX45-F1
#
_entry.id   AF-A0A9X9WX45-F1
#
_cell.length_a   1.000
_cell.length_b   1.000
_cell.length_c   1.000
_cell.angle_alpha   90.00
_cell.angle_beta   90.00
_cell.angle_gamma   90.00
#
_symmetry.space_group_name_H-M   'P 1'
#
loop_
_entity.id
_entity.type
_entity.pdbx_description
1 polymer ?
#
loop_
_entity_poly.entity_id
_entity_poly.type
_entity_poly.pdbx_seq_one_letter_code
_entity_poly.pdbx_strand_id
1 'polypeptide(L)'
;MTLTDAALRKAGDGAIMREGGLEFRFFAEGKAGVRFVGRVRGTNQRIAIGLGRYPTLSLRAAREIREAHSRLCAQGIDPRHVRQEAAQAQQRFVAELLEQYLGTLTDNRPRTVADKRSTLGQALEGWRKRPIGSIARADVARLLDDYARKPAARRKVFSYVSHFLRWCQDRDLIDHNPCRDIRPPKPVAARERVLTDVEIAALMKLHGSIWGTMLQLMLLTGQRGGEVCKMRVSEIDLAARTWTIPAATMKQGRTHVVPLSAAAAEIVGREIRERPEGWGPYLFGVGSKGEKPYNGRSNGMEEVLKLTGTAGWYGHDCRRTAITLMQRVGIAREVRQRVTGHAAPRDGAASYERHRFDDEARRAVERLADEVGRIVRGGAEIIHMRGA
;
A
#
# COMPACT_ATOMS: atom_id res chain seq x y z
N MET A 1 -0.52 -65.43 -2.38
CA MET A 1 -1.56 -65.70 -1.38
C MET A 1 -2.59 -64.59 -1.49
N THR A 2 -3.87 -64.91 -1.64
CA THR A 2 -4.93 -63.91 -1.71
C THR A 2 -5.21 -63.43 -0.29
N LEU A 3 -5.03 -62.13 -0.05
CA LEU A 3 -5.27 -61.55 1.27
C LEU A 3 -6.78 -61.40 1.51
N THR A 4 -7.21 -61.61 2.75
CA THR A 4 -8.59 -61.39 3.20
C THR A 4 -8.59 -60.39 4.35
N ASP A 5 -9.67 -59.62 4.49
CA ASP A 5 -9.83 -58.70 5.63
C ASP A 5 -9.72 -59.42 6.98
N ALA A 6 -10.23 -60.66 7.06
CA ALA A 6 -10.11 -61.48 8.26
C ALA A 6 -8.66 -61.80 8.62
N ALA A 7 -7.82 -62.10 7.63
CA ALA A 7 -6.39 -62.36 7.85
C ALA A 7 -5.64 -61.08 8.24
N LEU A 8 -5.96 -59.94 7.59
CA LEU A 8 -5.31 -58.66 7.89
C LEU A 8 -5.65 -58.17 9.31
N ARG A 9 -6.88 -58.34 9.78
CA ARG A 9 -7.28 -57.93 11.14
C ARG A 9 -6.59 -58.73 12.24
N LYS A 10 -6.21 -59.99 11.97
CA LYS A 10 -5.54 -60.89 12.92
C LYS A 10 -4.01 -60.81 12.85
N ALA A 11 -3.46 -60.01 11.95
CA ALA A 11 -2.01 -59.88 11.81
C ALA A 11 -1.45 -59.06 12.98
N GLY A 12 -0.48 -59.64 13.68
CA GLY A 12 0.19 -59.04 14.83
C GLY A 12 1.22 -57.96 14.44
N ASP A 13 1.76 -57.29 15.45
CA ASP A 13 2.80 -56.28 15.28
C ASP A 13 4.06 -56.85 14.58
N GLY A 14 4.67 -56.04 13.72
CA GLY A 14 5.85 -56.42 12.93
C GLY A 14 5.58 -57.34 11.73
N ALA A 15 4.36 -57.88 11.58
CA ALA A 15 4.02 -58.74 10.45
C ALA A 15 4.09 -58.00 9.10
N ILE A 16 4.55 -58.70 8.06
CA ILE A 16 4.52 -58.20 6.68
C ILE A 16 3.73 -59.17 5.81
N MET A 17 2.65 -58.69 5.20
CA MET A 17 1.81 -59.47 4.29
C MET A 17 1.84 -58.85 2.90
N ARG A 18 1.89 -59.68 1.85
CA ARG A 18 2.04 -59.23 0.46
C ARG A 18 1.05 -59.90 -0.48
N GLU A 19 0.51 -59.13 -1.42
CA GLU A 19 -0.38 -59.61 -2.48
C GLU A 19 -0.17 -58.83 -3.77
N GLY A 20 0.38 -59.48 -4.82
CA GLY A 20 0.36 -58.94 -6.19
C GLY A 20 0.86 -57.49 -6.34
N GLY A 21 1.92 -57.10 -5.60
CA GLY A 21 2.43 -55.73 -5.60
C GLY A 21 1.88 -54.82 -4.49
N LEU A 22 0.99 -55.31 -3.62
CA LEU A 22 0.68 -54.67 -2.34
C LEU A 22 1.56 -55.26 -1.23
N GLU A 23 2.05 -54.40 -0.35
CA GLU A 23 2.71 -54.76 0.90
C GLU A 23 2.01 -54.05 2.06
N PHE A 24 1.55 -54.84 3.03
CA PHE A 24 1.00 -54.39 4.31
C PHE A 24 2.06 -54.62 5.37
N ARG A 25 2.49 -53.55 6.04
CA ARG A 25 3.42 -53.61 7.17
C ARG A 25 2.69 -53.23 8.44
N PHE A 26 2.46 -54.22 9.30
CA PHE A 26 1.72 -54.06 10.54
C PHE A 26 2.60 -53.42 11.61
N PHE A 27 2.05 -52.43 12.29
CA PHE A 27 2.70 -51.72 13.42
C PHE A 27 1.89 -51.83 14.72
N ALA A 28 0.74 -52.50 14.64
CA ALA A 28 -0.12 -52.91 15.73
C ALA A 28 -1.10 -53.95 15.16
N GLU A 29 -1.72 -54.74 16.03
CA GLU A 29 -2.69 -55.75 15.60
C GLU A 29 -3.79 -55.14 14.72
N GLY A 30 -3.94 -55.70 13.52
CA GLY A 30 -4.94 -55.26 12.54
C GLY A 30 -4.73 -53.84 11.96
N LYS A 31 -3.60 -53.17 12.24
CA LYS A 31 -3.26 -51.84 11.71
C LYS A 31 -1.95 -51.86 10.94
N ALA A 32 -2.01 -51.46 9.68
CA ALA A 32 -0.85 -51.52 8.79
C ALA A 32 -0.66 -50.26 7.95
N GLY A 33 0.60 -49.92 7.67
CA GLY A 33 0.93 -49.06 6.54
C GLY A 33 0.82 -49.86 5.24
N VAL A 34 0.15 -49.31 4.25
CA VAL A 34 -0.07 -49.95 2.96
C VAL A 34 0.79 -49.27 1.90
N ARG A 35 1.53 -50.07 1.12
CA ARG A 35 2.32 -49.57 0.00
C ARG A 35 2.14 -50.42 -1.25
N PHE A 36 2.15 -49.76 -2.40
CA PHE A 36 2.35 -50.37 -3.69
C PHE A 36 3.84 -50.59 -3.92
N VAL A 37 4.21 -51.74 -4.46
CA VAL A 37 5.56 -52.10 -4.88
C VAL A 37 5.48 -52.63 -6.31
N GLY A 38 6.18 -51.98 -7.23
CA GLY A 38 6.14 -52.32 -8.65
C GLY A 38 7.48 -52.07 -9.35
N ARG A 39 7.52 -52.36 -10.65
CA ARG A 39 8.65 -52.08 -11.53
C ARG A 39 8.12 -51.38 -12.78
N VAL A 40 8.75 -50.28 -13.17
CA VAL A 40 8.35 -49.52 -14.36
C VAL A 40 8.93 -50.18 -15.60
N ARG A 41 8.07 -50.53 -16.57
CA ARG A 41 8.47 -51.18 -17.83
C ARG A 41 9.47 -50.30 -18.58
N GLY A 42 10.50 -50.92 -19.15
CA GLY A 42 11.57 -50.18 -19.84
C GLY A 42 12.62 -49.58 -18.91
N THR A 43 12.49 -49.75 -17.60
CA THR A 43 13.51 -49.34 -16.62
C THR A 43 13.85 -50.49 -15.65
N ASN A 44 15.04 -50.44 -15.03
CA ASN A 44 15.38 -51.31 -13.92
C ASN A 44 14.89 -50.79 -12.56
N GLN A 45 14.09 -49.72 -12.54
CA GLN A 45 13.71 -49.05 -11.30
C GLN A 45 12.55 -49.79 -10.61
N ARG A 46 12.80 -50.24 -9.37
CA ARG A 46 11.74 -50.67 -8.45
C ARG A 46 11.20 -49.44 -7.73
N ILE A 47 9.88 -49.34 -7.66
CA ILE A 47 9.21 -48.22 -7.00
C ILE A 47 8.38 -48.73 -5.83
N ALA A 48 8.32 -47.91 -4.79
CA ALA A 48 7.46 -48.13 -3.63
C ALA A 48 6.67 -46.84 -3.36
N ILE A 49 5.35 -46.94 -3.29
CA ILE A 49 4.44 -45.80 -3.12
C ILE A 49 3.53 -46.08 -1.93
N GLY A 50 3.55 -45.22 -0.91
CA GLY A 50 2.60 -45.30 0.20
C GLY A 50 1.18 -44.99 -0.26
N LEU A 51 0.24 -45.88 0.08
CA LEU A 51 -1.17 -45.78 -0.29
C LEU A 51 -2.04 -45.27 0.86
N GLY A 52 -1.59 -45.41 2.10
CA GLY A 52 -2.33 -45.01 3.30
C GLY A 52 -2.19 -46.03 4.43
N ARG A 53 -3.18 -46.07 5.32
CA ARG A 53 -3.22 -46.97 6.49
C ARG A 53 -4.45 -47.86 6.45
N TYR A 54 -4.29 -49.15 6.72
CA TYR A 54 -5.39 -50.08 6.98
C TYR A 54 -5.79 -50.00 8.47
N PRO A 55 -7.09 -50.05 8.82
CA PRO A 55 -8.26 -50.27 7.96
C PRO A 55 -8.89 -49.01 7.36
N THR A 56 -8.35 -47.80 7.61
CA THR A 56 -8.87 -46.54 7.02
C THR A 56 -8.93 -46.60 5.50
N LEU A 57 -7.92 -47.19 4.88
CA LEU A 57 -7.92 -47.66 3.51
C LEU A 57 -8.33 -49.14 3.51
N SER A 58 -9.49 -49.44 2.94
CA SER A 58 -9.97 -50.82 2.82
C SER A 58 -9.09 -51.65 1.87
N LEU A 59 -9.08 -52.97 2.05
CA LEU A 59 -8.35 -53.88 1.15
C LEU A 59 -8.82 -53.73 -0.31
N ARG A 60 -10.13 -53.53 -0.52
CA ARG A 60 -10.71 -53.27 -1.84
C ARG A 60 -10.13 -51.99 -2.46
N ALA A 61 -10.17 -50.87 -1.75
CA ALA A 61 -9.63 -49.61 -2.25
C ALA A 61 -8.12 -49.70 -2.51
N ALA A 62 -7.37 -50.43 -1.67
CA ALA A 62 -5.95 -50.68 -1.91
C ALA A 62 -5.69 -51.46 -3.21
N ARG A 63 -6.56 -52.44 -3.56
CA ARG A 63 -6.48 -53.20 -4.81
C ARG A 63 -6.79 -52.34 -6.04
N GLU A 64 -7.79 -51.47 -5.95
CA GLU A 64 -8.14 -50.52 -7.01
C GLU A 64 -6.97 -49.54 -7.30
N ILE A 65 -6.37 -48.96 -6.25
CA ILE A 65 -5.21 -48.07 -6.38
C ILE A 65 -3.99 -48.81 -6.93
N ARG A 66 -3.76 -50.06 -6.48
CA ARG A 66 -2.71 -50.93 -7.02
C ARG A 66 -2.89 -51.15 -8.52
N GLU A 67 -4.09 -51.46 -8.99
CA GLU A 67 -4.34 -51.69 -10.42
C GLU A 67 -4.11 -50.44 -11.27
N ALA A 68 -4.47 -49.26 -10.76
CA ALA A 68 -4.15 -48.01 -11.42
C ALA A 68 -2.63 -47.80 -11.55
N HIS A 69 -1.87 -47.99 -10.47
CA HIS A 69 -0.40 -47.86 -10.50
C HIS A 69 0.26 -48.93 -11.37
N SER A 70 -0.20 -50.19 -11.31
CA SER A 70 0.32 -51.28 -12.16
C SER A 70 0.12 -50.99 -13.65
N ARG A 71 -1.02 -50.41 -14.06
CA ARG A 71 -1.27 -50.00 -15.44
C ARG A 71 -0.27 -48.95 -15.93
N LEU A 72 -0.03 -47.92 -15.12
CA LEU A 72 0.97 -46.89 -15.42
C LEU A 72 2.38 -47.49 -15.57
N CYS A 73 2.78 -48.37 -14.63
CA CYS A 73 4.06 -49.07 -14.72
C CYS A 73 4.17 -49.93 -15.99
N ALA A 74 3.09 -50.59 -16.43
CA ALA A 74 3.06 -51.40 -17.64
C ALA A 74 3.19 -50.58 -18.94
N GLN A 75 2.81 -49.29 -18.89
CA GLN A 75 2.99 -48.31 -19.97
C GLN A 75 4.38 -47.66 -19.94
N GLY A 76 5.24 -48.00 -18.98
CA GLY A 76 6.57 -47.40 -18.82
C GLY A 76 6.55 -46.03 -18.12
N ILE A 77 5.42 -45.66 -17.52
CA ILE A 77 5.24 -44.39 -16.81
C ILE A 77 5.44 -44.63 -15.31
N ASP A 78 6.31 -43.84 -14.65
CA ASP A 78 6.43 -43.86 -13.20
C ASP A 78 5.23 -43.13 -12.56
N PRO A 79 4.36 -43.83 -11.78
CA PRO A 79 3.22 -43.21 -11.13
C PRO A 79 3.59 -42.05 -10.17
N ARG A 80 4.84 -42.00 -9.68
CA ARG A 80 5.34 -40.88 -8.86
C ARG A 80 5.46 -39.59 -9.67
N HIS A 81 5.87 -39.68 -10.94
CA HIS A 81 5.95 -38.52 -11.83
C HIS A 81 4.57 -38.01 -12.19
N VAL A 82 3.62 -38.88 -12.54
CA VAL A 82 2.22 -38.46 -12.80
C VAL A 82 1.61 -37.76 -11.58
N ARG A 83 1.90 -38.26 -10.37
CA ARG A 83 1.44 -37.64 -9.13
C ARG A 83 2.14 -36.30 -8.84
N GLN A 84 3.42 -36.16 -9.18
CA GLN A 84 4.14 -34.89 -9.08
C GLN A 84 3.68 -33.87 -10.13
N GLU A 85 3.49 -34.29 -11.38
CA GLU A 85 3.00 -33.46 -12.48
C GLU A 85 1.56 -33.01 -12.24
N ALA A 86 0.67 -33.88 -11.75
CA ALA A 86 -0.68 -33.49 -11.36
C ALA A 86 -0.68 -32.49 -10.18
N ALA A 87 0.20 -32.70 -9.20
CA ALA A 87 0.37 -31.75 -8.10
C ALA A 87 0.97 -30.41 -8.57
N GLN A 88 1.90 -30.43 -9.52
CA GLN A 88 2.48 -29.22 -10.14
C GLN A 88 1.48 -28.52 -11.07
N ALA A 89 0.66 -29.25 -11.80
CA ALA A 89 -0.38 -28.71 -12.67
C ALA A 89 -1.50 -27.98 -11.89
N GLN A 90 -1.67 -28.31 -10.60
CA GLN A 90 -2.57 -27.60 -9.69
C GLN A 90 -1.89 -26.47 -8.91
N GLN A 91 -0.58 -26.27 -9.02
CA GLN A 91 0.12 -25.21 -8.29
C GLN A 91 -0.20 -23.83 -8.90
N ARG A 92 -0.86 -22.99 -8.10
CA ARG A 92 -1.08 -21.58 -8.42
C ARG A 92 0.14 -20.77 -8.02
N PHE A 93 0.73 -20.07 -8.98
CA PHE A 93 1.94 -19.27 -8.75
C PHE A 93 1.60 -17.87 -8.24
N VAL A 94 2.50 -17.29 -7.45
CA VAL A 94 2.33 -15.94 -6.90
C VAL A 94 2.08 -14.90 -7.99
N ALA A 95 2.79 -14.95 -9.12
CA ALA A 95 2.60 -13.98 -10.20
C ALA A 95 1.17 -13.98 -10.76
N GLU A 96 0.61 -15.16 -11.00
CA GLU A 96 -0.73 -15.32 -11.54
C GLU A 96 -1.78 -14.78 -10.56
N LEU A 97 -1.67 -15.18 -9.29
CA LEU A 97 -2.59 -14.77 -8.23
C LEU A 97 -2.47 -13.27 -7.91
N LEU A 98 -1.27 -12.71 -8.02
CA LEU A 98 -1.05 -11.28 -7.81
C LEU A 98 -1.82 -10.45 -8.86
N GLU A 99 -1.78 -10.83 -10.13
CA GLU A 99 -2.54 -10.14 -11.17
C GLU A 99 -4.06 -10.27 -10.94
N GLN A 100 -4.54 -11.46 -10.55
CA GLN A 100 -5.95 -11.66 -10.19
C GLN A 100 -6.35 -10.77 -9.00
N TYR A 101 -5.56 -10.77 -7.92
CA TYR A 101 -5.80 -9.92 -6.76
C TYR A 101 -5.86 -8.44 -7.15
N LEU A 102 -4.89 -7.96 -7.93
CA LEU A 102 -4.87 -6.56 -8.39
C LEU A 102 -6.09 -6.21 -9.25
N GLY A 103 -6.59 -7.16 -10.04
CA GLY A 103 -7.83 -7.03 -10.81
C GLY A 103 -9.09 -6.92 -9.94
N THR A 104 -9.09 -7.48 -8.73
CA THR A 104 -10.23 -7.36 -7.79
C THR A 104 -10.34 -6.00 -7.10
N LEU A 105 -9.34 -5.11 -7.25
CA LEU A 105 -9.31 -3.82 -6.54
C LEU A 105 -10.08 -2.71 -7.28
N THR A 106 -11.22 -3.04 -7.89
CA THR A 106 -12.02 -2.13 -8.73
C THR A 106 -12.57 -0.94 -7.94
N ASP A 107 -12.91 -1.14 -6.66
CA ASP A 107 -13.46 -0.10 -5.80
C ASP A 107 -12.39 0.85 -5.24
N ASN A 108 -11.11 0.51 -5.42
CA ASN A 108 -10.00 1.34 -4.99
C ASN A 108 -9.73 2.45 -6.02
N ARG A 109 -9.32 3.63 -5.53
CA ARG A 109 -8.87 4.71 -6.41
C ARG A 109 -7.72 4.24 -7.33
N PRO A 110 -7.66 4.69 -8.60
CA PRO A 110 -6.61 4.26 -9.53
C PRO A 110 -5.18 4.44 -8.99
N ARG A 111 -4.92 5.55 -8.30
CA ARG A 111 -3.61 5.80 -7.64
C ARG A 111 -3.27 4.77 -6.57
N THR A 112 -4.26 4.32 -5.80
CA THR A 112 -4.08 3.30 -4.76
C THR A 112 -3.77 1.95 -5.40
N VAL A 113 -4.45 1.60 -6.49
CA VAL A 113 -4.18 0.38 -7.25
C VAL A 113 -2.78 0.42 -7.85
N ALA A 114 -2.38 1.54 -8.45
CA ALA A 114 -1.04 1.73 -9.00
C ALA A 114 0.07 1.61 -7.93
N ASP A 115 -0.11 2.22 -6.75
CA ASP A 115 0.85 2.09 -5.64
C ASP A 115 0.94 0.64 -5.12
N LYS A 116 -0.20 -0.06 -4.99
CA LYS A 116 -0.22 -1.49 -4.64
C LYS A 116 0.48 -2.35 -5.69
N ARG A 117 0.16 -2.16 -6.98
CA ARG A 117 0.77 -2.87 -8.11
C ARG A 117 2.28 -2.69 -8.15
N SER A 118 2.75 -1.45 -8.07
CA SER A 118 4.19 -1.16 -8.05
C SER A 118 4.89 -1.74 -6.82
N THR A 119 4.33 -1.52 -5.62
CA THR A 119 4.94 -1.99 -4.36
C THR A 119 4.97 -3.52 -4.29
N LEU A 120 3.87 -4.21 -4.61
CA LEU A 120 3.81 -5.67 -4.58
C LEU A 120 4.61 -6.30 -5.71
N GLY A 121 4.59 -5.71 -6.91
CA GLY A 121 5.41 -6.17 -8.03
C GLY A 121 6.89 -6.20 -7.68
N GLN A 122 7.41 -5.10 -7.09
CA GLN A 122 8.79 -5.05 -6.64
C GLN A 122 9.07 -5.99 -5.46
N ALA A 123 8.20 -5.98 -4.43
CA ALA A 123 8.42 -6.77 -3.22
C ALA A 123 8.35 -8.27 -3.46
N LEU A 124 7.50 -8.73 -4.39
CA LEU A 124 7.25 -10.15 -4.64
C LEU A 124 7.98 -10.68 -5.88
N GLU A 125 8.92 -9.92 -6.45
CA GLU A 125 9.64 -10.29 -7.68
C GLU A 125 10.32 -11.67 -7.54
N GLY A 126 11.02 -11.89 -6.43
CA GLY A 126 11.66 -13.18 -6.13
C GLY A 126 10.68 -14.33 -5.86
N TRP A 127 9.39 -14.06 -5.70
CA TRP A 127 8.36 -15.06 -5.46
C TRP A 127 7.50 -15.36 -6.68
N ARG A 128 7.63 -14.62 -7.79
CA ARG A 128 6.76 -14.74 -8.96
C ARG A 128 6.53 -16.17 -9.44
N LYS A 129 7.60 -16.98 -9.48
CA LYS A 129 7.59 -18.38 -9.94
C LYS A 129 7.42 -19.40 -8.80
N ARG A 130 7.15 -18.95 -7.57
CA ARG A 130 6.92 -19.85 -6.43
C ARG A 130 5.44 -20.21 -6.34
N PRO A 131 5.10 -21.46 -6.00
CA PRO A 131 3.74 -21.84 -5.63
C PRO A 131 3.30 -21.06 -4.39
N ILE A 132 2.07 -20.56 -4.38
CA ILE A 132 1.56 -19.74 -3.26
C ILE A 132 1.57 -20.50 -1.93
N GLY A 133 1.24 -21.80 -1.95
CA GLY A 133 1.27 -22.67 -0.76
C GLY A 133 2.68 -22.94 -0.23
N SER A 134 3.74 -22.61 -0.97
CA SER A 134 5.13 -22.74 -0.51
C SER A 134 5.62 -21.51 0.27
N ILE A 135 4.84 -20.43 0.34
CA ILE A 135 5.23 -19.20 1.02
C ILE A 135 5.04 -19.37 2.52
N ALA A 136 6.15 -19.40 3.27
CA ALA A 136 6.15 -19.60 4.71
C ALA A 136 6.46 -18.30 5.48
N ARG A 137 6.26 -18.35 6.80
CA ARG A 137 6.62 -17.26 7.73
C ARG A 137 8.06 -16.77 7.55
N ALA A 138 9.01 -17.70 7.36
CA ALA A 138 10.42 -17.36 7.17
C ALA A 138 10.67 -16.57 5.87
N ASP A 139 9.87 -16.79 4.82
CA ASP A 139 9.96 -16.03 3.58
C ASP A 139 9.53 -14.58 3.80
N VAL A 140 8.39 -14.39 4.47
CA VAL A 140 7.90 -13.04 4.80
C VAL A 140 8.89 -12.31 5.69
N ALA A 141 9.51 -12.97 6.68
CA ALA A 141 10.53 -12.36 7.53
C ALA A 141 11.71 -11.84 6.70
N ARG A 142 12.28 -12.69 5.83
CA ARG A 142 13.38 -12.32 4.93
C ARG A 142 13.02 -11.15 4.02
N LEU A 143 11.81 -11.18 3.44
CA LEU A 143 11.30 -10.07 2.63
C LEU A 143 11.29 -8.74 3.41
N LEU A 144 10.90 -8.76 4.69
CA LEU A 144 10.86 -7.53 5.49
C LEU A 144 12.25 -7.03 5.90
N ASP A 145 13.25 -7.90 5.93
CA ASP A 145 14.62 -7.54 6.27
C ASP A 145 15.28 -6.70 5.16
N ASP A 146 14.88 -6.90 3.88
CA ASP A 146 15.26 -6.03 2.76
C ASP A 146 14.83 -4.56 2.95
N TYR A 147 13.85 -4.32 3.84
CA TYR A 147 13.34 -3.00 4.17
C TYR A 147 13.74 -2.53 5.58
N ALA A 148 14.70 -3.18 6.25
CA ALA A 148 15.07 -2.87 7.63
C ALA A 148 15.44 -1.39 7.85
N ARG A 149 16.15 -0.77 6.89
CA ARG A 149 16.55 0.66 6.93
C ARG A 149 15.46 1.62 6.44
N LYS A 150 14.30 1.14 6.01
CA LYS A 150 13.21 1.92 5.42
C LYS A 150 11.89 1.62 6.15
N PRO A 151 11.69 2.09 7.39
CA PRO A 151 10.60 1.63 8.26
C PRO A 151 9.20 1.91 7.69
N ALA A 152 9.00 3.03 7.00
CA ALA A 152 7.73 3.34 6.32
C ALA A 152 7.44 2.35 5.18
N ALA A 153 8.45 2.05 4.35
CA ALA A 153 8.33 1.09 3.26
C ALA A 153 8.12 -0.33 3.81
N ARG A 154 8.86 -0.74 4.85
CA ARG A 154 8.72 -2.02 5.54
C ARG A 154 7.28 -2.25 6.01
N ARG A 155 6.68 -1.26 6.68
CA ARG A 155 5.29 -1.34 7.13
C ARG A 155 4.29 -1.38 5.98
N LYS A 156 4.52 -0.60 4.91
CA LYS A 156 3.67 -0.61 3.70
C LYS A 156 3.69 -1.98 3.01
N VAL A 157 4.89 -2.52 2.78
CA VAL A 157 5.08 -3.86 2.18
C VAL A 157 4.40 -4.92 3.03
N PHE A 158 4.63 -4.93 4.35
CA PHE A 158 3.94 -5.87 5.25
C PHE A 158 2.42 -5.79 5.12
N SER A 159 1.86 -4.58 5.14
CA SER A 159 0.41 -4.38 5.01
C SER A 159 -0.13 -4.89 3.67
N TYR A 160 0.57 -4.62 2.57
CA TYR A 160 0.11 -5.05 1.24
C TYR A 160 0.26 -6.55 1.01
N VAL A 161 1.38 -7.14 1.45
CA VAL A 161 1.60 -8.60 1.37
C VAL A 161 0.60 -9.33 2.25
N SER A 162 0.35 -8.84 3.47
CA SER A 162 -0.65 -9.43 4.37
C SER A 162 -2.05 -9.42 3.76
N HIS A 163 -2.45 -8.31 3.09
CA HIS A 163 -3.73 -8.26 2.37
C HIS A 163 -3.79 -9.20 1.18
N PHE A 164 -2.73 -9.29 0.38
CA PHE A 164 -2.66 -10.23 -0.74
C PHE A 164 -2.79 -11.69 -0.26
N LEU A 165 -2.03 -12.08 0.77
CA LEU A 165 -2.09 -13.43 1.32
C LEU A 165 -3.41 -13.71 2.05
N ARG A 166 -4.05 -12.69 2.64
CA ARG A 166 -5.42 -12.83 3.16
C ARG A 166 -6.41 -13.11 2.04
N TRP A 167 -6.32 -12.37 0.93
CA TRP A 167 -7.17 -12.61 -0.24
C TRP A 167 -7.00 -14.03 -0.82
N CYS A 168 -5.78 -14.59 -0.78
CA CYS A 168 -5.53 -15.99 -1.11
C CYS A 168 -6.18 -16.96 -0.11
N GLN A 169 -6.05 -16.67 1.19
CA GLN A 169 -6.64 -17.47 2.27
C GLN A 169 -8.17 -17.49 2.18
N ASP A 170 -8.80 -16.35 1.92
CA ASP A 170 -10.27 -16.23 1.80
C ASP A 170 -10.85 -17.00 0.59
N ARG A 171 -9.98 -17.56 -0.27
CA ARG A 171 -10.30 -18.35 -1.46
C ARG A 171 -9.77 -19.78 -1.39
N ASP A 172 -9.34 -20.21 -0.20
CA ASP A 172 -8.77 -21.53 0.05
C ASP A 172 -7.56 -21.87 -0.86
N LEU A 173 -6.85 -20.85 -1.34
CA LEU A 173 -5.61 -21.02 -2.12
C LEU A 173 -4.40 -21.30 -1.21
N ILE A 174 -4.51 -20.92 0.06
CA ILE A 174 -3.59 -21.25 1.14
C ILE A 174 -4.39 -21.49 2.42
N ASP A 175 -3.95 -22.43 3.26
CA ASP A 175 -4.63 -22.73 4.53
C ASP A 175 -4.44 -21.59 5.56
N HIS A 176 -3.23 -21.03 5.60
CA HIS A 176 -2.84 -20.05 6.61
C HIS A 176 -2.07 -18.87 6.00
N ASN A 177 -2.43 -17.65 6.41
CA ASN A 177 -1.67 -16.45 6.04
C ASN A 177 -0.45 -16.27 6.95
N PRO A 178 0.80 -16.48 6.45
CA PRO A 178 2.00 -16.42 7.25
C PRO A 178 2.31 -15.04 7.86
N CYS A 179 1.69 -13.95 7.36
CA CYS A 179 1.83 -12.63 7.97
C CYS A 179 1.15 -12.54 9.35
N ARG A 180 0.19 -13.43 9.67
CA ARG A 180 -0.52 -13.41 10.98
C ARG A 180 0.42 -13.78 12.14
N ASP A 181 1.45 -14.58 11.87
CA ASP A 181 2.42 -15.03 12.88
C ASP A 181 3.60 -14.06 13.06
N ILE A 182 3.60 -12.94 12.33
CA ILE A 182 4.66 -11.94 12.36
C ILE A 182 4.13 -10.70 13.06
N ARG A 183 4.87 -10.23 14.07
CA ARG A 183 4.57 -8.95 14.72
C ARG A 183 4.63 -7.84 13.66
N PRO A 184 3.55 -7.09 13.42
CA PRO A 184 3.53 -6.04 12.41
C PRO A 184 4.62 -4.99 12.67
N PRO A 185 5.34 -4.50 11.64
CA PRO A 185 6.32 -3.42 11.81
C PRO A 185 5.68 -2.19 12.45
N LYS A 186 6.33 -1.57 13.43
CA LYS A 186 5.77 -0.40 14.14
C LYS A 186 5.43 0.74 13.16
N PRO A 187 4.37 1.52 13.42
CA PRO A 187 4.13 2.77 12.71
C PRO A 187 5.36 3.68 12.83
N VAL A 188 5.73 4.35 11.74
CA VAL A 188 6.70 5.45 11.82
C VAL A 188 6.03 6.59 12.57
N ALA A 189 6.72 7.16 13.56
CA ALA A 189 6.23 8.30 14.31
C ALA A 189 5.78 9.41 13.34
N ALA A 190 4.61 9.99 13.61
CA ALA A 190 4.15 11.13 12.83
C ALA A 190 5.15 12.28 13.03
N ARG A 191 5.57 12.91 11.94
CA ARG A 191 6.45 14.07 12.04
C ARG A 191 5.67 15.26 12.58
N GLU A 192 6.24 15.96 13.56
CA GLU A 192 5.64 17.13 14.22
C GLU A 192 6.19 18.47 13.72
N ARG A 193 7.19 18.45 12.85
CA ARG A 193 7.90 19.63 12.32
C ARG A 193 6.97 20.72 11.77
N VAL A 194 7.11 21.93 12.28
CA VAL A 194 6.53 23.17 11.74
C VAL A 194 7.66 24.12 11.39
N LEU A 195 7.51 24.95 10.35
CA LEU A 195 8.51 25.93 9.97
C LEU A 195 8.71 26.94 11.11
N THR A 196 9.95 27.35 11.31
CA THR A 196 10.30 28.45 12.21
C THR A 196 9.91 29.79 11.59
N ASP A 197 9.83 30.84 12.41
CA ASP A 197 9.53 32.20 11.93
C ASP A 197 10.58 32.67 10.90
N VAL A 198 11.86 32.29 11.05
CA VAL A 198 12.94 32.57 10.07
C VAL A 198 12.68 31.87 8.74
N GLU A 199 12.29 30.59 8.76
CA GLU A 199 12.00 29.82 7.55
C GLU A 199 10.73 30.31 6.85
N ILE A 200 9.72 30.73 7.61
CA ILE A 200 8.52 31.36 7.06
C ILE A 200 8.90 32.66 6.36
N ALA A 201 9.69 33.52 7.01
CA ALA A 201 10.12 34.78 6.41
C ALA A 201 10.95 34.56 5.13
N ALA A 202 11.88 33.59 5.15
CA ALA A 202 12.68 33.25 3.99
C ALA A 202 11.82 32.70 2.83
N LEU A 203 10.87 31.81 3.12
CA LEU A 203 9.94 31.29 2.11
C LEU A 203 9.06 32.39 1.52
N MET A 204 8.51 33.29 2.34
CA MET A 204 7.62 34.35 1.86
C MET A 204 8.34 35.44 1.05
N LYS A 205 9.66 35.61 1.24
CA LYS A 205 10.51 36.52 0.45
C LYS A 205 11.07 35.87 -0.83
N LEU A 206 10.82 34.57 -1.05
CA LEU A 206 11.32 33.85 -2.21
C LEU A 206 10.56 34.24 -3.48
N HIS A 207 11.30 34.46 -4.57
CA HIS A 207 10.77 34.74 -5.90
C HIS A 207 11.45 33.81 -6.93
N GLY A 208 10.86 33.68 -8.12
CA GLY A 208 11.47 32.93 -9.23
C GLY A 208 11.45 31.40 -9.11
N SER A 209 10.82 30.84 -8.08
CA SER A 209 10.61 29.39 -7.94
C SER A 209 9.12 29.07 -7.97
N ILE A 210 8.69 28.29 -8.98
CA ILE A 210 7.30 27.82 -9.10
C ILE A 210 6.89 27.04 -7.84
N TRP A 211 7.75 26.14 -7.36
CA TRP A 211 7.47 25.38 -6.14
C TRP A 211 7.47 26.27 -4.91
N GLY A 212 8.35 27.28 -4.84
CA GLY A 212 8.33 28.32 -3.81
C GLY A 212 6.98 29.02 -3.71
N THR A 213 6.46 29.53 -4.83
CA THR A 213 5.12 30.16 -4.90
C THR A 213 4.02 29.21 -4.43
N MET A 214 4.08 27.94 -4.84
CA MET A 214 3.11 26.93 -4.41
C MET A 214 3.18 26.68 -2.90
N LEU A 215 4.37 26.66 -2.31
CA LEU A 215 4.58 26.52 -0.86
C LEU A 215 4.06 27.73 -0.09
N GLN A 216 4.23 28.95 -0.61
CA GLN A 216 3.63 30.18 -0.05
C GLN A 216 2.10 30.06 -0.04
N LEU A 217 1.49 29.62 -1.14
CA LEU A 217 0.04 29.38 -1.18
C LEU A 217 -0.38 28.28 -0.20
N MET A 218 0.39 27.20 -0.07
CA MET A 218 0.11 26.16 0.93
C MET A 218 0.16 26.71 2.36
N LEU A 219 1.07 27.64 2.66
CA LEU A 219 1.17 28.28 3.96
C LEU A 219 0.00 29.24 4.22
N LEU A 220 -0.41 30.02 3.21
CA LEU A 220 -1.49 31.01 3.35
C LEU A 220 -2.90 30.41 3.30
N THR A 221 -3.08 29.24 2.68
CA THR A 221 -4.40 28.60 2.51
C THR A 221 -4.56 27.34 3.36
N GLY A 222 -3.44 26.79 3.85
CA GLY A 222 -3.40 25.49 4.50
C GLY A 222 -3.76 24.32 3.60
N GLN A 223 -3.85 24.45 2.27
CA GLN A 223 -4.24 23.35 1.37
C GLN A 223 -3.12 22.33 1.12
N ARG A 224 -3.48 21.14 0.62
CA ARG A 224 -2.49 20.07 0.35
C ARG A 224 -1.70 20.41 -0.92
N GLY A 225 -0.41 20.08 -0.94
CA GLY A 225 0.41 20.33 -2.14
C GLY A 225 -0.12 19.64 -3.39
N GLY A 226 -0.73 18.46 -3.27
CA GLY A 226 -1.38 17.80 -4.42
C GLY A 226 -2.63 18.50 -4.95
N GLU A 227 -3.31 19.30 -4.12
CA GLU A 227 -4.43 20.16 -4.53
C GLU A 227 -3.87 21.41 -5.22
N VAL A 228 -2.88 22.08 -4.61
CA VAL A 228 -2.23 23.28 -5.19
C VAL A 228 -1.57 22.97 -6.54
N CYS A 229 -0.89 21.82 -6.69
CA CYS A 229 -0.35 21.36 -7.98
C CYS A 229 -1.40 21.24 -9.08
N LYS A 230 -2.65 20.97 -8.73
CA LYS A 230 -3.74 20.71 -9.67
C LYS A 230 -4.72 21.87 -9.79
N MET A 231 -4.45 22.99 -9.11
CA MET A 231 -5.25 24.20 -9.15
C MET A 231 -5.43 24.66 -10.60
N ARG A 232 -6.67 24.88 -11.02
CA ARG A 232 -7.01 25.38 -12.36
C ARG A 232 -7.43 26.83 -12.34
N VAL A 233 -7.15 27.55 -13.42
CA VAL A 233 -7.57 28.96 -13.54
C VAL A 233 -9.09 29.10 -13.49
N SER A 234 -9.83 28.17 -14.12
CA SER A 234 -11.30 28.14 -14.11
C SER A 234 -11.93 27.85 -12.74
N GLU A 235 -11.14 27.44 -11.75
CA GLU A 235 -11.60 27.16 -10.38
C GLU A 235 -11.47 28.39 -9.47
N ILE A 236 -10.90 29.48 -9.96
CA ILE A 236 -10.57 30.67 -9.18
C ILE A 236 -11.56 31.79 -9.52
N ASP A 237 -12.16 32.36 -8.48
CA ASP A 237 -12.92 33.59 -8.55
C ASP A 237 -12.16 34.65 -7.72
N LEU A 238 -11.43 35.53 -8.41
CA LEU A 238 -10.67 36.60 -7.77
C LEU A 238 -11.55 37.70 -7.18
N ALA A 239 -12.75 37.93 -7.75
CA ALA A 239 -13.68 38.93 -7.24
C ALA A 239 -14.26 38.47 -5.89
N ALA A 240 -14.66 37.20 -5.81
CA ALA A 240 -15.11 36.58 -4.56
C ALA A 240 -13.95 36.15 -3.64
N ARG A 241 -12.70 36.22 -4.11
CA ARG A 241 -11.49 35.68 -3.46
C ARG A 241 -11.67 34.24 -2.98
N THR A 242 -12.07 33.38 -3.92
CA THR A 242 -12.25 31.95 -3.64
C THR A 242 -11.57 31.07 -4.67
N TRP A 243 -11.18 29.88 -4.23
CA TRP A 243 -10.74 28.78 -5.07
C TRP A 243 -11.60 27.55 -4.79
N THR A 244 -12.30 27.04 -5.81
CA THR A 244 -13.19 25.89 -5.69
C THR A 244 -12.48 24.61 -6.13
N ILE A 245 -12.18 23.72 -5.19
CA ILE A 245 -11.61 22.40 -5.49
C ILE A 245 -12.76 21.41 -5.77
N PRO A 246 -12.89 20.86 -7.00
CA PRO A 246 -13.98 19.95 -7.33
C PRO A 246 -13.92 18.62 -6.56
N ALA A 247 -15.08 18.00 -6.33
CA ALA A 247 -15.17 16.68 -5.70
C ALA A 247 -14.29 15.61 -6.38
N ALA A 248 -14.17 15.67 -7.70
CA ALA A 248 -13.38 14.73 -8.51
C ALA A 248 -11.86 14.78 -8.21
N THR A 249 -11.33 15.94 -7.81
CA THR A 249 -9.90 16.11 -7.49
C THR A 249 -9.65 16.07 -5.98
N MET A 250 -10.69 16.24 -5.17
CA MET A 250 -10.61 16.18 -3.71
C MET A 250 -10.41 14.77 -3.17
N LYS A 251 -9.49 14.63 -2.21
CA LYS A 251 -9.23 13.34 -1.54
C LYS A 251 -10.47 12.80 -0.81
N GLN A 252 -11.51 13.60 -0.56
CA GLN A 252 -12.70 13.17 0.17
C GLN A 252 -13.97 13.12 -0.68
N GLY A 253 -13.89 13.34 -2.00
CA GLY A 253 -15.04 13.25 -2.88
C GLY A 253 -16.12 14.32 -2.64
N ARG A 254 -15.75 15.45 -2.03
CA ARG A 254 -16.63 16.59 -1.78
C ARG A 254 -16.01 17.86 -2.36
N THR A 255 -16.82 18.69 -3.01
CA THR A 255 -16.38 20.02 -3.45
C THR A 255 -16.02 20.86 -2.24
N HIS A 256 -14.91 21.59 -2.34
CA HIS A 256 -14.40 22.42 -1.26
C HIS A 256 -14.10 23.83 -1.76
N VAL A 257 -14.76 24.82 -1.18
CA VAL A 257 -14.51 26.24 -1.49
C VAL A 257 -13.51 26.78 -0.47
N VAL A 258 -12.31 27.06 -0.95
CA VAL A 258 -11.19 27.61 -0.19
C VAL A 258 -11.27 29.14 -0.26
N PRO A 259 -11.47 29.85 0.86
CA PRO A 259 -11.32 31.30 0.85
C PRO A 259 -9.85 31.68 0.68
N LEU A 260 -9.58 32.74 -0.07
CA LEU A 260 -8.25 33.31 -0.27
C LEU A 260 -8.13 34.60 0.53
N SER A 261 -7.08 34.72 1.33
CA SER A 261 -6.70 36.01 1.92
C SER A 261 -6.29 37.00 0.84
N ALA A 262 -6.19 38.29 1.16
CA ALA A 262 -5.69 39.29 0.23
C ALA A 262 -4.30 38.90 -0.34
N ALA A 263 -3.37 38.46 0.53
CA ALA A 263 -2.04 38.02 0.11
C ALA A 263 -2.06 36.77 -0.79
N ALA A 264 -2.94 35.80 -0.52
CA ALA A 264 -3.07 34.62 -1.36
C ALA A 264 -3.69 34.96 -2.73
N ALA A 265 -4.70 35.82 -2.74
CA ALA A 265 -5.36 36.30 -3.96
C ALA A 265 -4.40 37.12 -4.84
N GLU A 266 -3.52 37.91 -4.24
CA GLU A 266 -2.48 38.66 -4.95
C GLU A 266 -1.50 37.72 -5.67
N ILE A 267 -1.00 36.69 -4.97
CA ILE A 267 -0.14 35.67 -5.58
C ILE A 267 -0.87 35.02 -6.75
N VAL A 268 -2.08 34.50 -6.53
CA VAL A 268 -2.86 33.84 -7.59
C VAL A 268 -3.13 34.78 -8.77
N GLY A 269 -3.50 36.03 -8.51
CA GLY A 269 -3.78 37.03 -9.54
C GLY A 269 -2.54 37.42 -10.35
N ARG A 270 -1.36 37.47 -9.73
CA ARG A 270 -0.09 37.64 -10.44
C ARG A 270 0.19 36.46 -11.36
N GLU A 271 0.12 35.23 -10.85
CA GLU A 271 0.36 34.02 -11.66
C GLU A 271 -0.63 33.89 -12.82
N ILE A 272 -1.89 34.33 -12.66
CA ILE A 272 -2.87 34.37 -13.77
C ILE A 272 -2.45 35.38 -14.85
N ARG A 273 -2.00 36.58 -14.45
CA ARG A 273 -1.61 37.65 -15.39
C ARG A 273 -0.32 37.34 -16.15
N GLU A 274 0.62 36.67 -15.50
CA GLU A 274 1.92 36.31 -16.08
C GLU A 274 1.88 35.03 -16.93
N ARG A 275 0.71 34.37 -17.04
CA ARG A 275 0.56 33.16 -17.86
C ARG A 275 0.77 33.45 -19.35
N PRO A 276 1.56 32.62 -20.07
CA PRO A 276 1.66 32.71 -21.51
C PRO A 276 0.30 32.56 -22.21
N GLU A 277 0.15 33.20 -23.36
CA GLU A 277 -1.01 32.97 -24.22
C GLU A 277 -1.07 31.49 -24.65
N GLY A 278 -2.29 30.92 -24.65
CA GLY A 278 -2.49 29.51 -24.98
C GLY A 278 -1.98 28.51 -23.92
N TRP A 279 -1.58 28.97 -22.74
CA TRP A 279 -1.17 28.08 -21.65
C TRP A 279 -2.34 27.23 -21.14
N GLY A 280 -2.04 25.99 -20.77
CA GLY A 280 -2.99 24.98 -20.33
C GLY A 280 -3.75 25.35 -19.05
N PRO A 281 -4.71 24.50 -18.62
CA PRO A 281 -5.72 24.88 -17.64
C PRO A 281 -5.19 25.05 -16.21
N TYR A 282 -4.00 24.53 -15.92
CA TYR A 282 -3.41 24.57 -14.58
C TYR A 282 -2.75 25.93 -14.32
N LEU A 283 -2.93 26.47 -13.12
CA LEU A 283 -2.23 27.68 -12.69
C LEU A 283 -0.72 27.43 -12.68
N PHE A 284 -0.31 26.31 -12.07
CA PHE A 284 1.08 25.82 -12.08
C PHE A 284 1.23 24.64 -13.06
N GLY A 285 1.18 24.95 -14.35
CA GLY A 285 1.32 24.00 -15.44
C GLY A 285 2.79 23.67 -15.78
N VAL A 286 3.05 22.47 -16.32
CA VAL A 286 4.35 22.05 -16.86
C VAL A 286 4.21 21.45 -18.26
N GLY A 287 5.32 21.35 -18.97
CA GLY A 287 5.38 20.97 -20.39
C GLY A 287 5.32 22.18 -21.31
N SER A 288 5.43 21.95 -22.63
CA SER A 288 5.51 23.02 -23.64
C SER A 288 4.30 23.95 -23.67
N LYS A 289 3.13 23.46 -23.23
CA LYS A 289 1.87 24.22 -23.20
C LYS A 289 1.18 24.20 -21.83
N GLY A 290 1.85 23.81 -20.74
CA GLY A 290 1.21 23.79 -19.41
C GLY A 290 0.03 22.83 -19.25
N GLU A 291 -0.09 21.82 -20.11
CA GLU A 291 -1.22 20.88 -20.13
C GLU A 291 -1.22 19.88 -18.96
N LYS A 292 -0.10 19.77 -18.25
CA LYS A 292 0.06 18.86 -17.11
C LYS A 292 0.24 19.67 -15.83
N PRO A 293 -0.30 19.19 -14.69
CA PRO A 293 -0.06 19.84 -13.41
C PRO A 293 1.41 19.67 -13.00
N TYR A 294 1.92 20.63 -12.23
CA TYR A 294 3.27 20.57 -11.69
C TYR A 294 3.57 19.23 -10.98
N ASN A 295 4.65 18.57 -11.39
CA ASN A 295 5.05 17.26 -10.88
C ASN A 295 6.49 17.22 -10.31
N GLY A 296 7.25 18.31 -10.40
CA GLY A 296 8.67 18.43 -10.01
C GLY A 296 8.94 18.63 -8.51
N ARG A 297 8.09 18.09 -7.62
CA ARG A 297 8.08 18.44 -6.19
C ARG A 297 9.38 18.18 -5.43
N SER A 298 10.11 17.11 -5.76
CA SER A 298 11.40 16.80 -5.11
C SER A 298 12.46 17.82 -5.50
N ASN A 299 12.67 18.01 -6.81
CA ASN A 299 13.65 18.96 -7.34
C ASN A 299 13.31 20.40 -6.95
N GLY A 300 12.02 20.77 -7.00
CA GLY A 300 11.55 22.08 -6.51
C GLY A 300 11.80 22.28 -5.03
N MET A 301 11.72 21.22 -4.21
CA MET A 301 12.05 21.32 -2.79
C MET A 301 13.55 21.57 -2.58
N GLU A 302 14.42 20.87 -3.32
CA GLU A 302 15.87 21.09 -3.27
C GLU A 302 16.23 22.53 -3.69
N GLU A 303 15.62 23.03 -4.76
CA GLU A 303 15.73 24.42 -5.20
C GLU A 303 15.33 25.40 -4.09
N VAL A 304 14.14 25.24 -3.51
CA VAL A 304 13.63 26.13 -2.44
C VAL A 304 14.55 26.12 -1.23
N LEU A 305 15.02 24.96 -0.77
CA LEU A 305 15.93 24.87 0.37
C LEU A 305 17.25 25.60 0.08
N LYS A 306 17.79 25.44 -1.13
CA LYS A 306 18.99 26.14 -1.58
C LYS A 306 18.80 27.66 -1.63
N LEU A 307 17.71 28.13 -2.26
CA LEU A 307 17.45 29.56 -2.43
C LEU A 307 17.12 30.27 -1.11
N THR A 308 16.51 29.55 -0.16
CA THR A 308 16.17 30.11 1.16
C THR A 308 17.30 29.94 2.19
N GLY A 309 18.31 29.11 1.92
CA GLY A 309 19.34 28.75 2.90
C GLY A 309 18.80 27.96 4.09
N THR A 310 17.68 27.24 3.92
CA THR A 310 17.00 26.50 4.99
C THR A 310 17.13 24.98 4.77
N ALA A 311 16.82 24.17 5.79
CA ALA A 311 16.95 22.73 5.71
C ALA A 311 15.94 21.98 6.59
N GLY A 312 15.71 20.70 6.28
CA GLY A 312 15.00 19.80 7.18
C GLY A 312 13.50 20.06 7.31
N TRP A 313 12.86 20.62 6.28
CA TRP A 313 11.40 20.72 6.15
C TRP A 313 10.95 20.41 4.70
N TYR A 314 9.68 20.08 4.52
CA TYR A 314 9.08 19.72 3.22
C TYR A 314 7.71 20.37 3.06
N GLY A 315 7.11 20.27 1.87
CA GLY A 315 5.83 20.95 1.60
C GLY A 315 4.69 20.61 2.56
N HIS A 316 4.60 19.39 3.10
CA HIS A 316 3.56 19.09 4.10
C HIS A 316 3.74 19.89 5.40
N ASP A 317 4.96 20.29 5.72
CA ASP A 317 5.25 21.09 6.91
C ASP A 317 4.68 22.51 6.76
N CYS A 318 4.55 23.06 5.55
CA CYS A 318 3.85 24.34 5.31
C CYS A 318 2.37 24.28 5.73
N ARG A 319 1.65 23.20 5.38
CA ARG A 319 0.26 23.00 5.83
C ARG A 319 0.16 22.82 7.34
N ARG A 320 1.09 22.07 7.96
CA ARG A 320 1.12 21.92 9.43
C ARG A 320 1.39 23.26 10.11
N THR A 321 2.30 24.05 9.55
CA THR A 321 2.61 25.40 9.99
C THR A 321 1.39 26.30 9.90
N ALA A 322 0.70 26.33 8.75
CA ALA A 322 -0.54 27.10 8.59
C ALA A 322 -1.59 26.76 9.68
N ILE A 323 -1.80 25.47 9.95
CA ILE A 323 -2.69 25.03 11.03
C ILE A 323 -2.21 25.52 12.39
N THR A 324 -0.92 25.39 12.68
CA THR A 324 -0.27 25.80 13.94
C THR A 324 -0.39 27.31 14.16
N LEU A 325 -0.12 28.11 13.13
CA LEU A 325 -0.29 29.55 13.14
C LEU A 325 -1.74 29.95 13.39
N MET A 326 -2.70 29.26 12.75
CA MET A 326 -4.12 29.47 13.04
C MET A 326 -4.46 29.17 14.52
N GLN A 327 -3.82 28.18 15.15
CA GLN A 327 -4.00 27.95 16.60
C GLN A 327 -3.37 29.08 17.42
N ARG A 328 -2.18 29.54 17.04
CA ARG A 328 -1.44 30.64 17.70
C ARG A 328 -2.28 31.91 17.76
N VAL A 329 -3.02 32.22 16.69
CA VAL A 329 -3.95 33.36 16.66
C VAL A 329 -5.35 33.02 17.16
N GLY A 330 -5.57 31.88 17.82
CA GLY A 330 -6.85 31.57 18.47
C GLY A 330 -8.01 31.26 17.51
N ILE A 331 -7.76 30.76 16.31
CA ILE A 331 -8.82 30.27 15.42
C ILE A 331 -9.30 28.90 15.90
N ALA A 332 -10.61 28.78 16.13
CA ALA A 332 -11.28 27.57 16.61
C ALA A 332 -11.05 26.35 15.70
N ARG A 333 -11.12 25.15 16.27
CA ARG A 333 -10.75 23.89 15.58
C ARG A 333 -11.65 23.63 14.37
N GLU A 334 -12.94 23.88 14.50
CA GLU A 334 -14.00 23.70 13.52
C GLU A 334 -13.73 24.59 12.30
N VAL A 335 -13.36 25.85 12.55
CA VAL A 335 -12.97 26.80 11.50
C VAL A 335 -11.67 26.36 10.80
N ARG A 336 -10.66 25.89 11.54
CA ARG A 336 -9.43 25.33 10.93
C ARG A 336 -9.73 24.11 10.07
N GLN A 337 -10.64 23.23 10.51
CA GLN A 337 -11.07 22.06 9.73
C GLN A 337 -11.83 22.48 8.47
N ARG A 338 -12.71 23.49 8.57
CA ARG A 338 -13.40 24.10 7.43
C ARG A 338 -12.45 24.73 6.44
N VAL A 339 -11.45 25.50 6.86
CA VAL A 339 -10.43 26.09 5.96
C VAL A 339 -9.69 24.98 5.21
N THR A 340 -9.23 23.97 5.95
CA THR A 340 -8.33 22.94 5.41
C THR A 340 -9.03 21.77 4.71
N GLY A 341 -10.37 21.74 4.69
CA GLY A 341 -11.14 20.63 4.12
C GLY A 341 -10.82 19.29 4.79
N HIS A 342 -10.62 19.29 6.12
CA HIS A 342 -10.49 18.05 6.88
C HIS A 342 -11.88 17.44 7.08
N ALA A 343 -11.95 16.10 7.06
CA ALA A 343 -13.22 15.43 7.35
C ALA A 343 -13.50 15.56 8.84
N ALA A 344 -14.77 15.82 9.16
CA ALA A 344 -15.27 15.58 10.50
C ALA A 344 -14.99 14.12 10.92
N PRO A 345 -14.79 13.84 12.22
CA PRO A 345 -14.75 12.48 12.73
C PRO A 345 -15.96 11.66 12.26
N ARG A 346 -15.78 10.35 12.07
CA ARG A 346 -16.86 9.43 11.72
C ARG A 346 -17.56 8.92 12.99
N ASP A 347 -18.04 9.83 13.82
CA ASP A 347 -18.65 9.54 15.13
C ASP A 347 -20.18 9.75 15.15
N GLY A 348 -20.80 9.92 13.99
CA GLY A 348 -22.25 10.10 13.85
C GLY A 348 -22.74 11.52 14.17
N ALA A 349 -21.94 12.37 14.83
CA ALA A 349 -22.29 13.76 15.12
C ALA A 349 -22.35 14.64 13.87
N ALA A 350 -21.65 14.25 12.81
CA ALA A 350 -21.60 14.96 11.53
C ALA A 350 -22.96 15.13 10.82
N SER A 351 -24.00 14.38 11.21
CA SER A 351 -25.37 14.57 10.68
C SER A 351 -26.12 15.75 11.32
N TYR A 352 -25.67 16.22 12.49
CA TYR A 352 -26.31 17.31 13.25
C TYR A 352 -25.66 18.68 13.01
N GLU A 353 -24.40 18.73 12.57
CA GLU A 353 -23.67 19.97 12.29
C GLU A 353 -24.03 20.53 10.90
N ARG A 354 -24.96 21.51 10.88
CA ARG A 354 -25.39 22.18 9.64
C ARG A 354 -24.62 23.46 9.31
N HIS A 355 -23.98 24.09 10.31
CA HIS A 355 -23.23 25.33 10.12
C HIS A 355 -21.92 25.07 9.37
N ARG A 356 -21.67 25.84 8.30
CA ARG A 356 -20.55 25.62 7.39
C ARG A 356 -19.32 26.46 7.71
N PHE A 357 -19.42 27.39 8.65
CA PHE A 357 -18.31 28.28 9.08
C PHE A 357 -17.66 29.07 7.92
N ASP A 358 -18.42 29.42 6.87
CA ASP A 358 -17.85 30.01 5.65
C ASP A 358 -17.29 31.43 5.91
N ASP A 359 -17.99 32.25 6.68
CA ASP A 359 -17.55 33.60 7.02
C ASP A 359 -16.39 33.59 8.02
N GLU A 360 -16.44 32.67 8.98
CA GLU A 360 -15.35 32.41 9.93
C GLU A 360 -14.10 31.93 9.20
N ALA A 361 -14.25 31.09 8.18
CA ALA A 361 -13.14 30.62 7.36
C ALA A 361 -12.51 31.75 6.55
N ARG A 362 -13.32 32.67 5.99
CA ARG A 362 -12.82 33.90 5.33
C ARG A 362 -12.02 34.76 6.30
N ARG A 363 -12.55 35.03 7.50
CA ARG A 363 -11.81 35.78 8.54
C ARG A 363 -10.55 35.05 8.99
N ALA A 364 -10.60 33.71 9.07
CA ALA A 364 -9.47 32.90 9.50
C ALA A 364 -8.28 32.96 8.55
N VAL A 365 -8.50 32.90 7.23
CA VAL A 365 -7.39 32.97 6.26
C VAL A 365 -6.74 34.36 6.24
N GLU A 366 -7.51 35.43 6.48
CA GLU A 366 -6.93 36.77 6.64
C GLU A 366 -6.06 36.86 7.89
N ARG A 367 -6.56 36.42 9.04
CA ARG A 367 -5.77 36.42 10.30
C ARG A 367 -4.51 35.58 10.21
N LEU A 368 -4.56 34.47 9.46
CA LEU A 368 -3.37 33.67 9.14
C LEU A 368 -2.37 34.47 8.29
N ALA A 369 -2.85 35.15 7.24
CA ALA A 369 -2.00 35.97 6.38
C ALA A 369 -1.38 37.16 7.15
N ASP A 370 -2.15 37.80 8.04
CA ASP A 370 -1.67 38.87 8.91
C ASP A 370 -0.53 38.39 9.82
N GLU A 371 -0.66 37.19 10.38
CA GLU A 371 0.35 36.60 11.24
C GLU A 371 1.62 36.21 10.48
N VAL A 372 1.47 35.66 9.27
CA VAL A 372 2.60 35.43 8.36
C VAL A 372 3.27 36.77 8.00
N GLY A 373 2.48 37.80 7.71
CA GLY A 373 2.97 39.15 7.45
C GLY A 373 3.72 39.77 8.64
N ARG A 374 3.24 39.55 9.87
CA ARG A 374 3.91 39.95 11.10
C ARG A 374 5.28 39.27 11.24
N ILE A 375 5.37 37.98 10.97
CA ILE A 375 6.64 37.23 10.97
C ILE A 375 7.60 37.79 9.92
N VAL A 376 7.13 38.04 8.70
CA VAL A 376 7.96 38.57 7.60
C VAL A 376 8.53 39.94 7.94
N ARG A 377 7.75 40.81 8.60
CA ARG A 377 8.19 42.13 9.09
C ARG A 377 9.12 42.02 10.30
N GLY A 378 8.76 41.22 11.29
CA GLY A 378 9.55 41.05 12.53
C GLY A 378 10.87 40.31 12.34
N GLY A 379 10.99 39.45 11.32
CA GLY A 379 12.25 38.82 10.94
C GLY A 379 13.30 39.78 10.34
N ALA A 380 12.98 41.07 10.20
CA ALA A 380 13.97 42.12 9.91
C ALA A 380 14.68 42.65 11.17
N GLU A 381 14.16 42.37 12.38
CA GLU A 381 14.82 42.67 13.65
C GLU A 381 15.56 41.44 14.17
N ILE A 382 16.65 41.03 13.49
CA ILE A 382 17.64 40.18 14.15
C ILE A 382 18.47 41.10 15.04
N ILE A 383 18.10 41.14 16.33
CA ILE A 383 18.96 41.66 17.39
C ILE A 383 20.24 40.83 17.35
N HIS A 384 21.33 41.43 16.88
CA HIS A 384 22.68 40.97 17.18
C HIS A 384 22.87 41.04 18.70
N MET A 385 22.57 39.95 19.42
CA MET A 385 23.17 39.77 20.73
C MET A 385 24.65 39.46 20.50
N ARG A 386 25.46 40.53 20.48
CA ARG A 386 26.89 40.42 20.75
C ARG A 386 27.04 39.79 22.13
N GLY A 387 27.82 38.72 22.21
CA GLY A 387 28.11 38.03 23.45
C GLY A 387 28.76 38.94 24.48
N ALA A 388 28.41 38.68 25.74
CA ALA A 388 29.25 38.87 26.91
C ALA A 388 28.95 37.68 27.85
#